data_AF-A0A8S8ZV19-F1
#
_entry.id   AF-A0A8S8ZV19-F1
#
_cell.length_a   1.000
_cell.length_b   1.000
_cell.length_c   1.000
_cell.angle_alpha   90.00
_cell.angle_beta   90.00
_cell.angle_gamma   90.00
#
_symmetry.space_group_name_H-M   'P 1'
#
loop_
_entity.id
_entity.type
_entity.pdbx_description
1 polymer ?
#
loop_
_entity_poly.entity_id
_entity_poly.type
_entity_poly.pdbx_seq_one_letter_code
_entity_poly.pdbx_strand_id
1 'polypeptide(L)'
;MHSFYGSDVITKDLPTTAQLQKGCPSGENPNDLSIYWAPTLYYVNGNNYTEIYPATFKTYYEQIDHAEIPFPANFRVVAGNASAKAQSDVDERVTALTWWCDGNGPEDRNSRPRAAFPRQTCSAHMQAILRFPDCVNPDKVEEYAYASQNGGRCPGKMKRMPSLRFSVRYDTRRAIPGGWKGVPPFKLACGEIGDGYCFHGDFINGWFEDAAKNMLKAKGQTFMRIDGAHGNGKQYSKCKARDADLENGTSDYLKSLEMMHGHMKKKERTWEA
;
A
#
# COMPACT_ATOMS: atom_id res chain seq x y z
N MET A 1 3.35 12.55 -0.84
CA MET A 1 2.84 12.01 -2.11
C MET A 1 2.64 10.53 -1.97
N HIS A 2 1.50 10.04 -2.43
CA HIS A 2 1.14 8.64 -2.44
C HIS A 2 0.51 8.29 -3.78
N SER A 3 0.71 7.06 -4.23
CA SER A 3 0.02 6.50 -5.39
C SER A 3 -1.17 5.69 -4.87
N PHE A 4 -2.37 6.02 -5.37
CA PHE A 4 -3.65 5.48 -4.90
C PHE A 4 -4.19 4.43 -5.88
N TYR A 5 -4.78 3.37 -5.33
CA TYR A 5 -5.46 2.30 -6.06
C TYR A 5 -6.78 2.00 -5.34
N GLY A 6 -7.87 1.83 -6.08
CA GLY A 6 -9.19 1.59 -5.50
C GLY A 6 -10.26 2.50 -6.06
N SER A 7 -11.24 2.82 -5.21
CA SER A 7 -12.29 3.80 -5.46
C SER A 7 -11.73 5.22 -5.68
N ASP A 8 -12.36 5.99 -6.55
CA ASP A 8 -11.92 7.34 -6.95
C ASP A 8 -12.50 8.47 -6.08
N VAL A 9 -13.35 8.16 -5.11
CA VAL A 9 -14.02 9.15 -4.23
C VAL A 9 -13.15 9.67 -3.08
N ILE A 10 -11.84 9.43 -3.16
CA ILE A 10 -10.89 9.90 -2.15
C ILE A 10 -10.78 11.41 -2.22
N THR A 11 -10.79 12.04 -1.05
CA THR A 11 -10.57 13.48 -0.88
C THR A 11 -9.58 13.69 0.27
N LYS A 12 -9.34 14.95 0.65
CA LYS A 12 -8.62 15.28 1.91
C LYS A 12 -9.28 14.69 3.17
N ASP A 13 -10.58 14.41 3.13
CA ASP A 13 -11.35 13.90 4.25
C ASP A 13 -11.43 12.37 4.19
N LEU A 14 -11.24 11.72 5.34
CA LEU A 14 -11.25 10.26 5.45
C LEU A 14 -12.63 9.70 5.05
N PRO A 15 -12.74 8.88 3.98
CA PRO A 15 -14.01 8.32 3.55
C PRO A 15 -14.46 7.15 4.43
N THR A 16 -15.77 6.98 4.55
CA THR A 16 -16.41 5.76 5.08
C THR A 16 -16.44 4.65 4.02
N THR A 17 -16.57 3.40 4.45
CA THR A 17 -16.77 2.25 3.54
C THR A 17 -17.95 2.48 2.57
N ALA A 18 -19.04 3.06 3.06
CA ALA A 18 -20.23 3.34 2.26
C ALA A 18 -20.01 4.45 1.22
N GLN A 19 -19.11 5.41 1.48
CA GLN A 19 -18.71 6.38 0.47
C GLN A 19 -17.85 5.72 -0.61
N LEU A 20 -16.85 4.93 -0.21
CA LEU A 20 -15.99 4.19 -1.14
C LEU A 20 -16.78 3.32 -2.13
N GLN A 21 -17.81 2.63 -1.64
CA GLN A 21 -18.70 1.76 -2.43
C GLN A 21 -19.52 2.51 -3.51
N LYS A 22 -19.54 3.85 -3.51
CA LYS A 22 -20.21 4.66 -4.53
C LYS A 22 -19.27 5.13 -5.66
N GLY A 23 -17.97 4.89 -5.53
CA GLY A 23 -16.98 5.34 -6.50
C GLY A 23 -16.68 4.32 -7.57
N CYS A 24 -15.62 4.62 -8.31
CA CYS A 24 -15.16 3.82 -9.42
C CYS A 24 -13.88 3.05 -9.08
N PRO A 25 -13.88 1.71 -9.20
CA PRO A 25 -12.73 0.91 -8.83
C PRO A 25 -11.65 0.99 -9.92
N SER A 26 -10.38 1.10 -9.49
CA SER A 26 -9.21 0.83 -10.34
C SER A 26 -8.78 -0.65 -10.32
N GLY A 27 -9.38 -1.46 -9.44
CA GLY A 27 -9.08 -2.88 -9.26
C GLY A 27 -9.84 -3.81 -10.22
N GLU A 28 -9.51 -5.10 -10.14
CA GLU A 28 -10.11 -6.13 -11.00
C GLU A 28 -11.31 -6.85 -10.34
N ASN A 29 -11.69 -6.57 -9.09
CA ASN A 29 -12.89 -7.18 -8.50
C ASN A 29 -13.94 -6.09 -8.26
N PRO A 30 -15.12 -6.15 -8.90
CA PRO A 30 -16.15 -5.11 -8.75
C PRO A 30 -16.75 -5.09 -7.34
N ASN A 31 -16.48 -6.10 -6.51
CA ASN A 31 -16.91 -6.13 -5.12
C ASN A 31 -15.90 -5.48 -4.15
N ASP A 32 -14.76 -5.00 -4.64
CA ASP A 32 -13.70 -4.37 -3.86
C ASP A 32 -13.50 -2.91 -4.28
N LEU A 33 -14.11 -2.01 -3.52
CA LEU A 33 -13.95 -0.56 -3.66
C LEU A 33 -13.01 -0.01 -2.58
N SER A 34 -12.24 -0.89 -1.94
CA SER A 34 -11.28 -0.48 -0.93
C SER A 34 -10.23 0.42 -1.54
N ILE A 35 -9.62 1.24 -0.68
CA ILE A 35 -8.49 2.07 -1.05
C ILE A 35 -7.22 1.42 -0.55
N TYR A 36 -6.22 1.40 -1.42
CA TYR A 36 -4.86 1.01 -1.16
C TYR A 36 -3.96 2.15 -1.60
N TRP A 37 -3.05 2.60 -0.76
CA TRP A 37 -2.02 3.52 -1.21
C TRP A 37 -0.66 3.21 -0.61
N ALA A 38 0.37 3.61 -1.34
CA ALA A 38 1.77 3.47 -0.95
C ALA A 38 2.54 4.74 -1.36
N PRO A 39 3.69 5.04 -0.75
CA PRO A 39 4.54 6.16 -1.18
C PRO A 39 4.88 6.07 -2.65
N THR A 40 4.69 7.17 -3.38
CA THR A 40 5.07 7.26 -4.78
C THR A 40 6.58 7.07 -4.93
N LEU A 41 6.98 6.22 -5.88
CA LEU A 41 8.38 6.00 -6.24
C LEU A 41 8.80 6.98 -7.34
N TYR A 42 9.91 7.66 -7.14
CA TYR A 42 10.48 8.57 -8.13
C TYR A 42 11.89 8.12 -8.52
N TYR A 43 12.21 8.20 -9.81
CA TYR A 43 13.59 8.30 -10.27
C TYR A 43 14.06 9.74 -10.11
N VAL A 44 15.25 9.93 -9.55
CA VAL A 44 15.85 11.25 -9.34
C VAL A 44 17.11 11.41 -10.18
N ASN A 45 17.13 12.44 -11.03
CA ASN A 45 18.28 12.84 -11.83
C ASN A 45 18.52 14.35 -11.70
N GLY A 46 19.47 14.72 -10.85
CA GLY A 46 19.66 16.11 -10.43
C GLY A 46 18.39 16.65 -9.75
N ASN A 47 17.78 17.68 -10.34
CA ASN A 47 16.54 18.28 -9.83
C ASN A 47 15.27 17.69 -10.46
N ASN A 48 15.39 16.70 -11.34
CA ASN A 48 14.26 16.09 -12.02
C ASN A 48 13.76 14.88 -11.23
N TYR A 49 12.46 14.84 -10.99
CA TYR A 49 11.75 13.75 -10.29
C TYR A 49 10.72 13.14 -11.24
N THR A 50 10.98 11.91 -11.69
CA THR A 50 10.08 11.21 -12.60
C THR A 50 9.37 10.10 -11.85
N GLU A 51 8.03 10.16 -11.77
CA GLU A 51 7.24 9.08 -11.15
C GLU A 51 7.46 7.76 -11.90
N ILE A 52 7.67 6.69 -11.12
CA ILE A 52 7.72 5.31 -11.60
C ILE A 52 6.44 4.62 -11.16
N TYR A 53 5.49 4.50 -12.08
CA TYR A 53 4.29 3.71 -11.85
C TYR A 53 4.64 2.23 -11.63
N PRO A 54 4.00 1.53 -10.68
CA PRO A 54 4.13 0.09 -10.60
C PRO A 54 3.70 -0.58 -11.90
N ALA A 55 4.51 -1.51 -12.38
CA ALA A 55 4.12 -2.42 -13.45
C ALA A 55 2.98 -3.34 -12.98
N THR A 56 2.99 -3.73 -11.70
CA THR A 56 1.84 -4.37 -11.05
C THR A 56 1.75 -3.97 -9.57
N PHE A 57 0.53 -3.73 -9.11
CA PHE A 57 0.19 -3.62 -7.69
C PHE A 57 -0.82 -4.71 -7.38
N LYS A 58 -0.50 -5.61 -6.45
CA LYS A 58 -1.37 -6.73 -6.08
C LYS A 58 -1.59 -6.75 -4.59
N THR A 59 -2.84 -6.98 -4.21
CA THR A 59 -3.26 -7.24 -2.84
C THR A 59 -3.50 -8.75 -2.68
N TYR A 60 -2.84 -9.35 -1.71
CA TYR A 60 -3.05 -10.73 -1.33
C TYR A 60 -3.80 -10.76 0.00
N TYR A 61 -4.85 -11.57 0.05
CA TYR A 61 -5.61 -11.86 1.26
C TYR A 61 -5.24 -13.28 1.69
N GLU A 62 -4.48 -13.38 2.77
CA GLU A 62 -3.82 -14.61 3.21
C GLU A 62 -4.35 -15.03 4.59
N GLN A 63 -3.99 -16.23 5.05
CA GLN A 63 -4.33 -16.73 6.40
C GLN A 63 -5.85 -16.75 6.67
N ILE A 64 -6.64 -17.00 5.62
CA ILE A 64 -8.12 -16.93 5.67
C ILE A 64 -8.71 -17.99 6.60
N ASP A 65 -8.07 -19.15 6.69
CA ASP A 65 -8.41 -20.23 7.60
C ASP A 65 -8.30 -19.86 9.08
N HIS A 66 -7.56 -18.80 9.40
CA HIS A 66 -7.46 -18.23 10.73
C HIS A 66 -8.32 -16.98 10.95
N ALA A 67 -8.97 -16.47 9.91
CA ALA A 67 -9.83 -15.29 10.04
C ALA A 67 -11.15 -15.65 10.74
N GLU A 68 -11.51 -14.87 11.75
CA GLU A 68 -12.76 -15.02 12.51
C GLU A 68 -13.88 -14.15 11.94
N ILE A 69 -13.51 -12.99 11.37
CA ILE A 69 -14.44 -11.98 10.84
C ILE A 69 -13.90 -11.41 9.52
N PRO A 70 -14.76 -10.86 8.64
CA PRO A 70 -14.29 -10.07 7.51
C PRO A 70 -13.71 -8.74 8.00
N PHE A 71 -13.12 -7.94 7.10
CA PHE A 71 -12.77 -6.56 7.43
C PHE A 71 -14.04 -5.79 7.84
N PRO A 72 -14.09 -5.18 9.04
CA PRO A 72 -15.23 -4.39 9.48
C PRO A 72 -15.46 -3.17 8.58
N ALA A 73 -16.70 -2.69 8.52
CA ALA A 73 -16.98 -1.39 7.92
C ALA A 73 -16.17 -0.28 8.64
N ASN A 74 -15.72 0.70 7.88
CA ASN A 74 -14.86 1.82 8.29
C ASN A 74 -13.49 1.41 8.86
N PHE A 75 -13.13 0.13 8.77
CA PHE A 75 -11.80 -0.33 9.13
C PHE A 75 -10.76 0.35 8.22
N ARG A 76 -9.73 0.89 8.87
CA ARG A 76 -8.59 1.53 8.21
C ARG A 76 -7.33 1.21 8.97
N VAL A 77 -6.23 1.05 8.26
CA VAL A 77 -4.97 0.60 8.85
C VAL A 77 -3.77 1.08 8.06
N VAL A 78 -2.69 1.35 8.78
CA VAL A 78 -1.37 1.66 8.22
C VAL A 78 -0.41 0.53 8.59
N ALA A 79 0.43 0.14 7.64
CA ALA A 79 1.51 -0.83 7.83
C ALA A 79 2.85 -0.22 7.44
N GLY A 80 3.92 -0.58 8.15
CA GLY A 80 5.26 -0.02 7.93
C GLY A 80 5.50 1.27 8.72
N ASN A 81 6.56 1.99 8.36
CA ASN A 81 7.00 3.17 9.09
C ASN A 81 7.43 4.28 8.11
N ALA A 82 6.59 5.30 7.96
CA ALA A 82 6.84 6.41 7.04
C ALA A 82 8.07 7.28 7.40
N SER A 83 8.58 7.16 8.64
CA SER A 83 9.76 7.91 9.11
C SER A 83 11.03 7.06 9.18
N ALA A 84 10.98 5.79 8.74
CA ALA A 84 12.12 4.89 8.79
C ALA A 84 13.28 5.39 7.92
N LYS A 85 14.49 5.40 8.50
CA LYS A 85 15.75 5.82 7.86
C LYS A 85 16.78 4.70 7.82
N ALA A 86 16.59 3.66 8.61
CA ALA A 86 17.47 2.50 8.68
C ALA A 86 16.68 1.19 8.86
N GLN A 87 17.35 0.06 8.66
CA GLN A 87 16.75 -1.27 8.87
C GLN A 87 16.24 -1.49 10.30
N SER A 88 16.86 -0.88 11.31
CA SER A 88 16.41 -0.96 12.71
C SER A 88 15.05 -0.30 12.94
N ASP A 89 14.62 0.60 12.06
CA ASP A 89 13.31 1.27 12.13
C ASP A 89 12.18 0.43 11.51
N VAL A 90 12.53 -0.72 10.91
CA VAL A 90 11.62 -1.63 10.21
C VAL A 90 11.62 -2.97 10.92
N ASP A 91 10.49 -3.31 11.55
CA ASP A 91 10.25 -4.67 12.05
C ASP A 91 9.84 -5.58 10.88
N GLU A 92 10.84 -6.15 10.22
CA GLU A 92 10.63 -7.08 9.11
C GLU A 92 9.92 -8.37 9.56
N ARG A 93 10.08 -8.80 10.81
CA ARG A 93 9.44 -10.04 11.28
C ARG A 93 7.92 -9.90 11.36
N VAL A 94 7.45 -8.67 11.54
CA VAL A 94 6.03 -8.34 11.65
C VAL A 94 5.47 -7.87 10.31
N THR A 95 6.11 -6.88 9.70
CA THR A 95 5.65 -6.22 8.46
C THR A 95 6.04 -6.97 7.19
N ALA A 96 6.97 -7.92 7.27
CA ALA A 96 7.58 -8.59 6.12
C ALA A 96 8.19 -7.64 5.07
N LEU A 97 8.42 -6.35 5.39
CA LEU A 97 8.91 -5.38 4.43
C LEU A 97 10.25 -5.82 3.83
N THR A 98 10.19 -6.26 2.58
CA THR A 98 11.32 -6.82 1.85
C THR A 98 11.34 -6.27 0.44
N TRP A 99 12.50 -5.85 -0.04
CA TRP A 99 12.76 -5.49 -1.42
C TRP A 99 13.71 -6.46 -2.08
N TRP A 100 13.47 -6.78 -3.35
CA TRP A 100 14.31 -7.69 -4.11
C TRP A 100 14.17 -7.49 -5.63
N CYS A 101 15.01 -8.17 -6.40
CA CYS A 101 14.95 -8.21 -7.85
C CYS A 101 14.25 -9.49 -8.33
N ASP A 102 13.15 -9.34 -9.04
CA ASP A 102 12.54 -10.46 -9.76
C ASP A 102 13.35 -10.84 -11.01
N GLY A 103 13.30 -12.13 -11.35
CA GLY A 103 13.82 -12.71 -12.59
C GLY A 103 15.15 -13.46 -12.44
N ASN A 104 15.63 -14.04 -13.54
CA ASN A 104 16.96 -14.63 -13.61
C ASN A 104 17.94 -13.50 -13.87
N GLY A 105 18.63 -13.02 -12.84
CA GLY A 105 19.49 -11.86 -12.94
C GLY A 105 20.22 -11.56 -11.64
N PRO A 106 20.95 -10.43 -11.61
CA PRO A 106 21.74 -10.08 -10.44
C PRO A 106 20.79 -9.71 -9.29
N GLU A 107 20.83 -10.50 -8.23
CA GLU A 107 20.08 -10.34 -6.99
C GLU A 107 21.05 -10.13 -5.84
N ASP A 108 20.76 -9.16 -4.98
CA ASP A 108 21.61 -8.74 -3.87
C ASP A 108 20.90 -8.79 -2.50
N ARG A 109 19.65 -9.29 -2.44
CA ARG A 109 18.84 -9.33 -1.21
C ARG A 109 19.56 -9.94 0.00
N ASN A 110 20.45 -10.91 -0.20
CA ASN A 110 21.17 -11.58 0.88
C ASN A 110 22.48 -10.87 1.28
N SER A 111 22.90 -9.82 0.57
CA SER A 111 24.13 -9.05 0.84
C SER A 111 23.85 -7.62 1.30
N ARG A 112 22.58 -7.26 1.55
CA ARG A 112 22.15 -5.96 2.07
C ARG A 112 20.98 -6.11 3.04
N PRO A 113 20.61 -5.06 3.78
CA PRO A 113 19.37 -5.06 4.55
C PRO A 113 18.15 -5.34 3.66
N ARG A 114 17.28 -6.24 4.12
CA ARG A 114 16.15 -6.74 3.31
C ARG A 114 15.10 -5.67 3.04
N ALA A 115 14.95 -4.69 3.94
CA ALA A 115 14.03 -3.56 3.76
C ALA A 115 14.62 -2.41 2.93
N ALA A 116 15.88 -2.50 2.48
CA ALA A 116 16.49 -1.49 1.61
C ALA A 116 16.28 -1.81 0.12
N PHE A 117 16.32 -0.83 -0.77
CA PHE A 117 16.31 -1.08 -2.22
C PHE A 117 17.51 -1.91 -2.74
N PRO A 118 17.35 -2.65 -3.85
CA PRO A 118 18.45 -3.28 -4.58
C PRO A 118 19.51 -2.28 -5.04
N ARG A 119 20.79 -2.62 -4.83
CA ARG A 119 21.97 -1.81 -5.20
C ARG A 119 22.38 -1.95 -6.66
N GLN A 120 21.57 -2.60 -7.48
CA GLN A 120 21.83 -2.80 -8.90
C GLN A 120 20.53 -2.97 -9.67
N THR A 121 20.59 -2.74 -10.98
CA THR A 121 19.44 -2.93 -11.86
C THR A 121 18.92 -4.35 -11.86
N CYS A 122 17.66 -4.51 -11.47
CA CYS A 122 16.93 -5.77 -11.57
C CYS A 122 16.72 -6.16 -13.04
N SER A 123 16.86 -7.45 -13.35
CA SER A 123 16.68 -7.94 -14.72
C SER A 123 15.23 -7.90 -15.19
N ALA A 124 14.26 -8.05 -14.27
CA ALA A 124 12.84 -7.86 -14.56
C ALA A 124 12.23 -6.67 -13.78
N HIS A 125 11.97 -6.84 -12.48
CA HIS A 125 11.30 -5.82 -11.66
C HIS A 125 12.02 -5.66 -10.32
N MET A 126 12.02 -4.44 -9.80
CA MET A 126 12.24 -4.20 -8.38
C MET A 126 10.91 -4.45 -7.65
N GLN A 127 10.89 -5.42 -6.75
CA GLN A 127 9.68 -5.84 -6.05
C GLN A 127 9.75 -5.52 -4.56
N ALA A 128 8.62 -5.11 -3.99
CA ALA A 128 8.39 -5.04 -2.55
C ALA A 128 7.21 -5.90 -2.11
N ILE A 129 7.25 -6.36 -0.86
CA ILE A 129 6.06 -6.80 -0.13
C ILE A 129 5.92 -6.05 1.18
N LEU A 130 4.69 -5.95 1.67
CA LEU A 130 4.35 -5.37 2.96
C LEU A 130 3.10 -6.05 3.51
N ARG A 131 3.19 -6.62 4.71
CA ARG A 131 2.09 -7.25 5.45
C ARG A 131 1.45 -6.24 6.41
N PHE A 132 0.13 -6.26 6.45
CA PHE A 132 -0.69 -5.42 7.31
C PHE A 132 -1.05 -6.10 8.63
N PRO A 133 -1.42 -5.31 9.66
CA PRO A 133 -2.10 -5.80 10.84
C PRO A 133 -3.34 -6.64 10.44
N ASP A 134 -3.50 -7.79 11.09
CA ASP A 134 -4.57 -8.76 10.83
C ASP A 134 -5.49 -8.97 12.04
N CYS A 135 -5.38 -8.15 13.08
CA CYS A 135 -6.27 -8.13 14.24
C CYS A 135 -6.95 -6.78 14.40
N VAL A 136 -8.22 -6.80 14.81
CA VAL A 136 -9.02 -5.59 15.05
C VAL A 136 -9.91 -5.76 16.28
N ASN A 137 -10.13 -4.67 17.01
CA ASN A 137 -11.21 -4.60 17.99
C ASN A 137 -12.55 -4.35 17.25
N PRO A 138 -13.50 -5.31 17.25
CA PRO A 138 -14.75 -5.15 16.51
C PRO A 138 -15.63 -4.01 17.04
N ASP A 139 -15.46 -3.61 18.31
CA ASP A 139 -16.22 -2.52 18.92
C ASP A 139 -15.56 -1.14 18.68
N LYS A 140 -14.30 -1.12 18.23
CA LYS A 140 -13.52 0.10 17.97
C LYS A 140 -12.46 -0.16 16.89
N VAL A 141 -12.87 -0.02 15.63
CA VAL A 141 -12.12 -0.48 14.45
C VAL A 141 -10.78 0.26 14.22
N GLU A 142 -10.55 1.38 14.90
CA GLU A 142 -9.27 2.08 14.96
C GLU A 142 -8.21 1.34 15.77
N GLU A 143 -8.61 0.44 16.65
CA GLU A 143 -7.69 -0.37 17.45
C GLU A 143 -7.38 -1.66 16.71
N TYR A 144 -6.18 -1.72 16.15
CA TYR A 144 -5.67 -2.88 15.41
C TYR A 144 -4.29 -3.30 15.89
N ALA A 145 -3.94 -4.54 15.60
CA ALA A 145 -2.64 -5.11 15.93
C ALA A 145 -2.25 -6.20 14.92
N TYR A 146 -0.98 -6.58 14.95
CA TYR A 146 -0.54 -7.80 14.30
C TYR A 146 -0.83 -9.00 15.21
N ALA A 147 -1.30 -10.11 14.64
CA ALA A 147 -1.36 -11.39 15.34
C ALA A 147 0.06 -11.84 15.75
N SER A 148 0.17 -12.54 16.89
CA SER A 148 1.45 -13.05 17.37
C SER A 148 1.99 -14.14 16.43
N GLN A 149 3.04 -13.87 15.66
CA GLN A 149 3.56 -14.78 14.61
C GLN A 149 2.55 -15.07 13.48
N ASN A 150 3.04 -15.53 12.32
CA ASN A 150 2.19 -15.93 11.19
C ASN A 150 1.32 -17.13 11.60
N GLY A 151 0.02 -16.91 11.81
CA GLY A 151 -0.90 -17.98 12.23
C GLY A 151 -1.34 -17.92 13.70
N GLY A 152 -0.78 -17.03 14.53
CA GLY A 152 -1.14 -16.97 15.95
C GLY A 152 -2.40 -16.18 16.27
N ARG A 153 -2.62 -15.95 17.57
CA ARG A 153 -3.84 -15.33 18.10
C ARG A 153 -3.73 -13.81 18.14
N CYS A 154 -4.88 -13.16 18.06
CA CYS A 154 -5.00 -11.73 18.29
C CYS A 154 -4.88 -11.40 19.78
N PRO A 155 -4.32 -10.23 20.14
CA PRO A 155 -4.20 -9.83 21.53
C PRO A 155 -5.58 -9.50 22.14
N GLY A 156 -5.76 -9.86 23.41
CA GLY A 156 -6.96 -9.53 24.18
C GLY A 156 -8.24 -10.11 23.57
N LYS A 157 -9.24 -9.24 23.34
CA LYS A 157 -10.54 -9.58 22.74
C LYS A 157 -10.62 -9.25 21.24
N MET A 158 -9.51 -8.85 20.61
CA MET A 158 -9.48 -8.56 19.18
C MET A 158 -9.79 -9.82 18.38
N LYS A 159 -10.33 -9.60 17.18
CA LYS A 159 -10.69 -10.64 16.22
C LYS A 159 -9.76 -10.62 15.04
N ARG A 160 -9.44 -11.80 14.53
CA ARG A 160 -8.59 -11.94 13.36
C ARG A 160 -9.36 -11.71 12.07
N MET A 161 -8.80 -10.91 11.18
CA MET A 161 -9.25 -10.67 9.80
C MET A 161 -8.36 -11.43 8.81
N PRO A 162 -8.73 -11.52 7.53
CA PRO A 162 -7.79 -11.89 6.47
C PRO A 162 -6.49 -11.06 6.57
N SER A 163 -5.34 -11.71 6.44
CA SER A 163 -4.05 -11.02 6.44
C SER A 163 -3.82 -10.37 5.08
N LEU A 164 -3.95 -9.05 5.00
CA LEU A 164 -3.64 -8.28 3.80
C LEU A 164 -2.13 -8.15 3.60
N ARG A 165 -1.67 -8.37 2.37
CA ARG A 165 -0.29 -8.12 1.96
C ARG A 165 -0.24 -7.39 0.62
N PHE A 166 0.52 -6.31 0.55
CA PHE A 166 0.89 -5.67 -0.70
C PHE A 166 2.03 -6.44 -1.37
N SER A 167 1.98 -6.49 -2.68
CA SER A 167 3.04 -6.98 -3.55
C SER A 167 3.15 -6.02 -4.73
N VAL A 168 4.17 -5.16 -4.70
CA VAL A 168 4.33 -4.07 -5.67
C VAL A 168 5.56 -4.33 -6.52
N ARG A 169 5.44 -4.22 -7.84
CA ARG A 169 6.56 -4.39 -8.78
C ARG A 169 6.74 -3.15 -9.62
N TYR A 170 7.96 -2.65 -9.68
CA TYR A 170 8.36 -1.50 -10.48
C TYR A 170 9.28 -1.94 -11.62
N ASP A 171 8.97 -1.54 -12.85
CA ASP A 171 9.88 -1.71 -14.00
C ASP A 171 10.82 -0.52 -14.09
N THR A 172 11.90 -0.57 -13.31
CA THR A 172 12.89 0.50 -13.22
C THR A 172 13.76 0.65 -14.47
N ARG A 173 13.79 -0.36 -15.36
CA ARG A 173 14.61 -0.34 -16.59
C ARG A 173 14.06 0.67 -17.61
N ARG A 174 12.74 0.85 -17.65
CA ARG A 174 12.10 1.87 -18.49
C ARG A 174 12.41 3.28 -18.01
N ALA A 175 12.49 3.47 -16.68
CA ALA A 175 12.83 4.76 -16.07
C ALA A 175 14.33 5.08 -16.20
N ILE A 176 15.19 4.05 -16.22
CA ILE A 176 16.65 4.20 -16.28
C ILE A 176 17.23 3.22 -17.31
N PRO A 177 17.24 3.56 -18.61
CA PRO A 177 17.75 2.68 -19.66
C PRO A 177 19.22 2.28 -19.50
N GLY A 178 20.04 3.14 -18.88
CA GLY A 178 21.45 2.87 -18.59
C GLY A 178 21.68 2.01 -17.32
N GLY A 179 20.62 1.70 -16.57
CA GLY A 179 20.72 1.00 -15.29
C GLY A 179 21.41 1.81 -14.18
N TRP A 180 21.67 1.15 -13.06
CA TRP A 180 22.39 1.66 -11.90
C TRP A 180 23.19 0.53 -11.22
N LYS A 181 24.23 0.94 -10.50
CA LYS A 181 25.00 0.11 -9.57
C LYS A 181 25.45 0.99 -8.40
N GLY A 182 25.33 0.50 -7.17
CA GLY A 182 25.60 1.28 -5.95
C GLY A 182 24.33 1.87 -5.35
N VAL A 183 24.41 3.12 -4.87
CA VAL A 183 23.27 3.81 -4.26
C VAL A 183 22.15 3.97 -5.29
N PRO A 184 20.92 3.49 -5.03
CA PRO A 184 19.83 3.57 -5.99
C PRO A 184 19.43 5.03 -6.22
N PRO A 185 19.24 5.48 -7.46
CA PRO A 185 18.82 6.84 -7.78
C PRO A 185 17.30 7.01 -7.63
N PHE A 186 16.73 6.38 -6.60
CA PHE A 186 15.29 6.36 -6.35
C PHE A 186 14.96 7.03 -5.03
N LYS A 187 13.78 7.64 -4.98
CA LYS A 187 13.19 8.20 -3.77
C LYS A 187 11.77 7.69 -3.62
N LEU A 188 11.43 7.17 -2.45
CA LEU A 188 10.03 7.13 -2.02
C LEU A 188 9.66 8.52 -1.51
N ALA A 189 8.46 8.98 -1.83
CA ALA A 189 7.97 10.29 -1.39
C ALA A 189 8.14 10.60 0.11
N CYS A 190 8.20 9.56 0.96
CA CYS A 190 8.33 9.65 2.40
C CYS A 190 9.76 9.82 2.94
N GLY A 191 10.80 9.68 2.11
CA GLY A 191 12.16 9.54 2.62
C GLY A 191 13.20 10.01 1.61
N GLU A 192 14.48 9.88 1.95
CA GLU A 192 15.57 10.38 1.10
C GLU A 192 15.81 9.50 -0.13
N ILE A 193 16.59 10.04 -1.08
CA ILE A 193 17.11 9.28 -2.21
C ILE A 193 18.01 8.15 -1.65
N GLY A 194 17.85 6.93 -2.15
CA GLY A 194 18.74 5.82 -1.82
C GLY A 194 18.01 4.61 -1.29
N ASP A 195 17.89 4.47 0.03
CA ASP A 195 17.64 3.16 0.64
C ASP A 195 16.16 2.74 0.70
N GLY A 196 15.21 3.68 0.71
CA GLY A 196 13.77 3.35 0.62
C GLY A 196 13.13 2.71 1.86
N TYR A 197 13.75 2.81 3.05
CA TYR A 197 13.21 2.21 4.28
C TYR A 197 11.82 2.71 4.70
N CYS A 198 11.44 3.92 4.28
CA CYS A 198 10.16 4.54 4.68
C CYS A 198 8.91 3.95 4.02
N PHE A 199 9.05 2.87 3.23
CA PHE A 199 7.92 2.22 2.58
C PHE A 199 6.87 1.82 3.61
N HIS A 200 5.64 2.24 3.34
CA HIS A 200 4.46 1.94 4.12
C HIS A 200 3.30 1.73 3.17
N GLY A 201 2.18 1.30 3.72
CA GLY A 201 0.96 1.18 2.97
C GLY A 201 -0.22 1.42 3.86
N ASP A 202 -1.29 1.89 3.25
CA ASP A 202 -2.54 2.17 3.93
C ASP A 202 -3.66 1.44 3.23
N PHE A 203 -4.63 1.03 4.03
CA PHE A 203 -5.82 0.35 3.57
C PHE A 203 -7.05 0.99 4.23
N ILE A 204 -8.06 1.29 3.43
CA ILE A 204 -9.40 1.64 3.90
C ILE A 204 -10.38 0.65 3.29
N ASN A 205 -11.12 -0.06 4.13
CA ASN A 205 -12.02 -1.11 3.68
C ASN A 205 -13.18 -0.53 2.85
N GLY A 206 -13.33 -1.01 1.62
CA GLY A 206 -14.42 -0.73 0.70
C GLY A 206 -15.05 -2.00 0.12
N TRP A 207 -14.73 -3.18 0.67
CA TRP A 207 -15.38 -4.42 0.25
C TRP A 207 -16.89 -4.37 0.52
N PHE A 208 -17.67 -4.88 -0.42
CA PHE A 208 -19.06 -5.21 -0.14
C PHE A 208 -19.13 -6.41 0.82
N GLU A 209 -20.05 -6.34 1.78
CA GLU A 209 -20.10 -7.26 2.92
C GLU A 209 -20.28 -8.72 2.50
N ASP A 210 -21.09 -8.97 1.48
CA ASP A 210 -21.35 -10.31 0.96
C ASP A 210 -20.10 -10.93 0.32
N ALA A 211 -19.34 -10.15 -0.46
CA ALA A 211 -18.06 -10.58 -1.02
C ALA A 211 -17.00 -10.77 0.07
N ALA A 212 -16.94 -9.88 1.08
CA ALA A 212 -16.04 -10.03 2.22
C ALA A 212 -16.34 -11.32 3.02
N LYS A 213 -17.62 -11.66 3.22
CA LYS A 213 -18.02 -12.94 3.82
C LYS A 213 -17.69 -14.13 2.92
N ASN A 214 -17.83 -13.99 1.60
CA ASN A 214 -17.43 -15.02 0.66
C ASN A 214 -15.92 -15.28 0.70
N MET A 215 -15.09 -14.25 0.92
CA MET A 215 -13.64 -14.40 1.10
C MET A 215 -13.29 -15.41 2.18
N LEU A 216 -14.00 -15.40 3.31
CA LEU A 216 -13.77 -16.31 4.45
C LEU A 216 -14.01 -17.79 4.15
N LYS A 217 -14.62 -18.11 3.00
CA LYS A 217 -14.85 -19.49 2.55
C LYS A 217 -13.61 -20.14 1.96
N ALA A 218 -12.53 -19.39 1.69
CA ALA A 218 -11.29 -19.96 1.17
C ALA A 218 -10.70 -20.97 2.16
N LYS A 219 -10.22 -22.10 1.63
CA LYS A 219 -9.59 -23.18 2.40
C LYS A 219 -8.30 -23.61 1.72
N GLY A 220 -7.28 -23.90 2.52
CA GLY A 220 -5.95 -24.29 2.03
C GLY A 220 -5.19 -23.15 1.37
N GLN A 221 -4.10 -23.49 0.69
CA GLN A 221 -3.19 -22.52 0.03
C GLN A 221 -3.45 -22.38 -1.48
N THR A 222 -4.72 -22.41 -1.89
CA THR A 222 -5.10 -22.25 -3.30
C THR A 222 -5.76 -20.90 -3.54
N PHE A 223 -5.60 -20.38 -4.76
CA PHE A 223 -6.30 -19.17 -5.16
C PHE A 223 -7.80 -19.43 -5.22
N MET A 224 -8.58 -18.65 -4.47
CA MET A 224 -10.03 -18.65 -4.53
C MET A 224 -10.53 -17.39 -5.24
N ARG A 225 -11.46 -17.57 -6.17
CA ARG A 225 -12.24 -16.48 -6.76
C ARG A 225 -13.19 -15.92 -5.71
N ILE A 226 -13.24 -14.60 -5.56
CA ILE A 226 -14.20 -13.94 -4.66
C ILE A 226 -15.35 -13.36 -5.49
N ASP A 227 -16.54 -13.92 -5.29
CA ASP A 227 -17.78 -13.47 -5.93
C ASP A 227 -18.63 -12.67 -4.94
N GLY A 228 -19.54 -11.85 -5.47
CA GLY A 228 -20.53 -11.11 -4.71
C GLY A 228 -21.63 -10.56 -5.61
N ALA A 229 -22.56 -9.81 -5.04
CA ALA A 229 -23.72 -9.24 -5.72
C ALA A 229 -23.35 -8.28 -6.86
N HIS A 230 -22.12 -7.74 -6.86
CA HIS A 230 -21.64 -6.80 -7.86
C HIS A 230 -20.78 -7.44 -8.95
N GLY A 231 -20.58 -8.75 -8.90
CA GLY A 231 -19.91 -9.50 -9.97
C GLY A 231 -19.13 -10.71 -9.48
N ASN A 232 -18.58 -11.45 -10.45
CA ASN A 232 -17.89 -12.71 -10.20
C ASN A 232 -16.39 -12.57 -10.49
N GLY A 233 -15.56 -12.69 -9.46
CA GLY A 233 -14.11 -12.70 -9.59
C GLY A 233 -13.52 -11.49 -10.30
N LYS A 234 -12.57 -11.76 -11.19
CA LYS A 234 -11.87 -10.73 -11.96
C LYS A 234 -12.74 -10.21 -13.11
N GLN A 235 -13.14 -8.95 -13.02
CA GLN A 235 -13.86 -8.21 -14.05
C GLN A 235 -13.29 -6.78 -14.12
N TYR A 236 -12.81 -6.39 -15.29
CA TYR A 236 -12.31 -5.04 -15.49
C TYR A 236 -13.47 -4.04 -15.46
N SER A 237 -13.34 -3.03 -14.62
CA SER A 237 -14.28 -1.92 -14.55
C SER A 237 -14.30 -1.16 -15.87
N LYS A 238 -15.51 -0.81 -16.34
CA LYS A 238 -15.70 0.17 -17.42
C LYS A 238 -15.81 1.61 -16.90
N CYS A 239 -15.79 1.80 -15.58
CA CYS A 239 -15.87 3.15 -15.03
C CYS A 239 -14.60 3.94 -15.37
N LYS A 240 -14.78 5.25 -15.61
CA LYS A 240 -13.70 6.20 -15.78
C LYS A 240 -13.52 6.98 -14.48
N ALA A 241 -12.53 6.58 -13.70
CA ALA A 241 -12.16 7.25 -12.46
C ALA A 241 -11.84 8.74 -12.70
N ARG A 242 -12.19 9.60 -11.75
CA ARG A 242 -11.85 11.03 -11.75
C ARG A 242 -11.40 11.46 -10.37
N ASP A 243 -10.54 12.47 -10.34
CA ASP A 243 -10.19 13.12 -9.08
C ASP A 243 -11.43 13.78 -8.48
N ALA A 244 -11.81 13.34 -7.27
CA ALA A 244 -12.94 13.86 -6.52
C ALA A 244 -12.61 15.16 -5.75
N ASP A 245 -11.35 15.59 -5.73
CA ASP A 245 -10.86 16.71 -4.92
C ASP A 245 -9.81 17.58 -5.66
N LEU A 246 -10.19 18.05 -6.85
CA LEU A 246 -9.34 18.80 -7.79
C LEU A 246 -8.62 20.03 -7.20
N GLU A 247 -9.15 20.62 -6.12
CA GLU A 247 -8.63 21.86 -5.55
C GLU A 247 -7.69 21.65 -4.36
N ASN A 248 -7.68 20.45 -3.76
CA ASN A 248 -6.90 20.18 -2.55
C ASN A 248 -5.74 19.19 -2.79
N GLY A 249 -5.55 18.73 -4.03
CA GLY A 249 -4.49 17.79 -4.42
C GLY A 249 -3.61 18.28 -5.57
N THR A 250 -2.50 17.58 -5.79
CA THR A 250 -1.67 17.72 -7.00
C THR A 250 -0.97 16.41 -7.28
N SER A 251 -0.73 16.09 -8.55
CA SER A 251 0.13 14.98 -8.98
C SER A 251 1.59 15.38 -9.15
N ASP A 252 1.91 16.68 -9.06
CA ASP A 252 3.28 17.18 -9.18
C ASP A 252 4.00 17.14 -7.83
N TYR A 253 5.14 16.43 -7.79
CA TYR A 253 5.90 16.24 -6.56
C TYR A 253 6.40 17.56 -5.96
N LEU A 254 6.97 18.46 -6.77
CA LEU A 254 7.52 19.72 -6.28
C LEU A 254 6.40 20.66 -5.82
N LYS A 255 5.29 20.69 -6.56
CA LYS A 255 4.10 21.45 -6.17
C LYS A 255 3.54 20.96 -4.84
N SER A 256 3.56 19.65 -4.59
CA SER A 256 3.12 19.09 -3.31
C SER A 256 3.97 19.60 -2.13
N LEU A 257 5.28 19.75 -2.31
CA LEU A 257 6.17 20.31 -1.29
C LEU A 257 5.85 21.77 -0.99
N GLU A 258 5.58 22.57 -2.03
CA GLU A 258 5.15 23.96 -1.87
C GLU A 258 3.84 24.08 -1.09
N MET A 259 2.85 23.24 -1.44
CA MET A 259 1.56 23.21 -0.75
C MET A 259 1.75 22.87 0.73
N MET A 260 2.53 21.84 1.06
CA MET A 260 2.82 21.46 2.44
C MET A 260 3.47 22.59 3.24
N HIS A 261 4.51 23.24 2.69
CA HIS A 261 5.16 24.38 3.35
C HIS A 261 4.21 25.58 3.55
N GLY A 262 3.36 25.85 2.57
CA GLY A 262 2.33 26.89 2.67
C GLY A 262 1.32 26.62 3.78
N HIS A 263 0.91 25.37 3.96
CA HIS A 263 0.03 24.96 5.05
C HIS A 263 0.70 25.05 6.43
N MET A 264 1.98 24.64 6.55
CA MET A 264 2.72 24.77 7.82
C MET A 264 2.81 26.23 8.27
N LYS A 265 3.16 27.15 7.37
CA LYS A 265 3.20 28.60 7.65
C LYS A 265 1.84 29.20 8.02
N LYS A 266 0.73 28.65 7.51
CA LYS A 266 -0.62 29.09 7.91
C LYS A 266 -0.96 28.59 9.31
N LYS A 267 -0.59 27.34 9.61
CA LYS A 267 -0.86 26.72 10.92
C LYS A 267 -0.09 27.44 12.03
N GLU A 268 1.19 27.75 11.84
CA GLU A 268 2.01 28.54 12.78
C GLU A 268 1.36 29.89 13.11
N ARG A 269 0.87 30.63 12.10
CA ARG A 269 0.17 31.91 12.28
C ARG A 269 -1.17 31.81 13.04
N THR A 270 -1.81 30.65 13.06
CA THR A 270 -3.06 30.44 13.81
C THR A 270 -2.86 30.06 15.27
N TRP A 271 -1.65 29.71 15.70
CA TRP A 271 -1.32 29.45 17.10
C TRP A 271 -0.81 30.70 17.84
N GLU A 272 -0.47 31.76 17.11
CA GLU A 272 0.00 33.04 17.65
C GLU A 272 -1.13 34.06 17.87
N ALA A 273 -2.40 33.64 17.82
CA ALA A 273 -3.60 34.49 17.98
C ALA A 273 -4.46 34.08 19.17
#